data_AF-A0A202FDJ2-F1
#
_entry.id   AF-A0A202FDJ2-F1
#
_cell.length_a   1.000
_cell.length_b   1.000
_cell.length_c   1.000
_cell.angle_alpha   90.00
_cell.angle_beta   90.00
_cell.angle_gamma   90.00
#
_symmetry.space_group_name_H-M   'P 1'
#
loop_
_entity.id
_entity.type
_entity.pdbx_description
1 polymer ?
#
loop_
_entity_poly.entity_id
_entity_poly.type
_entity_poly.pdbx_seq_one_letter_code
_entity_poly.pdbx_strand_id
1 'polypeptide(L)'
;MTKVKSNNLLTPAQAAKDLGISVATLRKYSLIVERTTENSKYFERNSQNNRLYTQKNIEDFREMVKLSHGPKMTLETSAMQIYPTSEVKKDKVEDGQQEAKVKELQVTVAKLESENKKRELTIKELQGELNDAQKAKEELQVELDTLKQQAEEKVQSTDSSADGNNNEEIKERVNEKVNNDKKGHWWNKFMG
;
A
#
# COMPACT_ATOMS: atom_id res chain seq x y z
N MET A 1 48.97 26.76 26.13
CA MET A 1 48.68 25.34 26.38
C MET A 1 47.18 25.12 26.21
N THR A 2 46.75 24.62 25.05
CA THR A 2 45.35 24.32 24.77
C THR A 2 44.99 22.97 25.42
N LYS A 3 44.04 22.98 26.36
CA LYS A 3 43.43 21.77 26.91
C LYS A 3 42.75 21.02 25.76
N VAL A 4 43.43 20.00 25.23
CA VAL A 4 42.85 19.04 24.30
C VAL A 4 41.72 18.35 25.06
N LYS A 5 40.49 18.49 24.58
CA LYS A 5 39.35 17.72 25.08
C LYS A 5 39.72 16.25 24.94
N SER A 6 40.00 15.56 26.04
CA SER A 6 40.10 14.11 26.06
C SER A 6 38.74 13.59 25.64
N ASN A 7 38.60 13.18 24.37
CA ASN A 7 37.43 12.43 23.94
C ASN A 7 37.31 11.24 24.90
N ASN A 8 36.19 11.16 25.62
CA ASN A 8 35.95 10.08 26.58
C ASN A 8 35.83 8.77 25.81
N LEU A 9 36.96 8.08 25.67
CA LEU A 9 37.07 6.78 25.01
C LEU A 9 36.66 5.69 26.02
N LEU A 10 35.56 5.02 25.71
CA LEU A 10 34.98 3.94 26.48
C LEU A 10 35.64 2.62 26.10
N THR A 11 35.91 1.79 27.12
CA THR A 11 36.33 0.41 26.91
C THR A 11 35.16 -0.45 26.37
N PRO A 12 35.43 -1.62 25.77
CA PRO A 12 34.36 -2.50 25.28
C PRO A 12 33.35 -2.90 26.36
N ALA A 13 33.80 -3.03 27.62
CA ALA A 13 32.94 -3.37 28.74
C ALA A 13 31.98 -2.21 29.10
N GLN A 14 32.48 -0.98 29.10
CA GLN A 14 31.65 0.21 29.37
C GLN A 14 30.67 0.47 28.23
N ALA A 15 31.16 0.47 26.98
CA ALA A 15 30.34 0.64 25.79
C ALA A 15 29.20 -0.40 25.70
N ALA A 16 29.50 -1.67 26.01
CA ALA A 16 28.49 -2.73 26.00
C ALA A 16 27.43 -2.53 27.10
N LYS A 17 27.87 -2.08 28.29
CA LYS A 17 26.97 -1.75 29.41
C LYS A 17 26.01 -0.61 29.03
N ASP A 18 26.51 0.44 28.38
CA ASP A 18 25.70 1.59 27.95
C ASP A 18 24.71 1.26 26.82
N LEU A 19 25.05 0.26 26.01
CA LEU A 19 24.18 -0.29 24.97
C LEU A 19 23.20 -1.36 25.51
N GLY A 20 23.40 -1.85 26.73
CA GLY A 20 22.60 -2.96 27.28
C GLY A 20 22.83 -4.29 26.57
N ILE A 21 24.00 -4.50 25.96
CA ILE A 21 24.34 -5.72 25.22
C ILE A 21 25.57 -6.43 25.81
N SER A 22 25.82 -7.67 25.38
CA SER A 22 27.05 -8.37 25.73
C SER A 22 28.28 -7.79 25.00
N VAL A 23 29.45 -7.87 25.62
CA VAL A 23 30.74 -7.47 24.98
C VAL A 23 30.98 -8.25 23.68
N ALA A 24 30.55 -9.52 23.62
CA ALA A 24 30.65 -10.34 22.42
C ALA A 24 29.77 -9.79 21.28
N THR A 25 28.55 -9.34 21.59
CA THR A 25 27.65 -8.70 20.62
C THR A 25 28.24 -7.40 20.09
N LEU A 26 28.76 -6.53 20.98
CA LEU A 26 29.43 -5.30 20.58
C LEU A 26 30.62 -5.57 19.65
N ARG A 27 31.40 -6.63 19.92
CA ARG A 27 32.52 -7.04 19.07
C ARG A 27 32.04 -7.45 17.68
N LYS A 28 30.92 -8.16 17.57
CA LYS A 28 30.31 -8.52 16.27
C LYS A 28 29.89 -7.27 15.49
N TYR A 29 29.20 -6.33 16.15
CA TYR A 29 28.80 -5.07 15.51
C TYR A 29 30.01 -4.26 15.03
N SER A 30 31.06 -4.18 15.85
CA SER A 30 32.29 -3.50 15.46
C SER A 30 32.95 -4.15 14.23
N LEU A 31 32.94 -5.48 14.14
CA LEU A 31 33.47 -6.19 12.96
C LEU A 31 32.64 -5.92 11.70
N ILE A 32 31.32 -5.81 11.84
CA ILE A 32 30.45 -5.44 10.72
C ILE A 32 30.85 -4.05 10.22
N VAL A 33 30.98 -3.08 11.11
CA VAL A 33 31.38 -1.70 10.75
C VAL A 33 32.76 -1.65 10.10
N GLU A 34 33.76 -2.33 10.66
CA GLU A 34 35.11 -2.40 10.08
C GLU A 34 35.10 -3.02 8.67
N ARG A 35 34.25 -4.03 8.43
CA ARG A 35 34.09 -4.65 7.11
C ARG A 35 33.33 -3.75 6.14
N THR A 36 32.22 -3.14 6.55
CA THR A 36 31.39 -2.32 5.66
C THR A 36 32.05 -1.00 5.29
N THR A 37 32.90 -0.46 6.16
CA THR A 37 33.66 0.78 5.89
C THR A 37 34.99 0.53 5.19
N GLU A 38 35.36 -0.75 4.97
CA GLU A 38 36.68 -1.19 4.52
C GLU A 38 37.86 -0.67 5.39
N ASN A 39 37.54 -0.22 6.62
CA ASN A 39 38.50 0.33 7.55
C ASN A 39 38.68 -0.59 8.76
N SER A 40 39.69 -1.46 8.68
CA SER A 40 40.09 -2.36 9.78
C SER A 40 40.48 -1.64 11.09
N LYS A 41 40.80 -0.34 11.01
CA LYS A 41 41.17 0.51 12.15
C LYS A 41 40.13 1.62 12.37
N TYR A 42 38.86 1.37 12.03
CA TYR A 42 37.77 2.33 12.21
C TYR A 42 37.65 2.79 13.66
N PHE A 43 37.77 1.85 14.61
CA PHE A 43 37.80 2.14 16.03
C PHE A 43 39.24 2.33 16.51
N GLU A 44 39.45 3.33 17.36
CA GLU A 44 40.72 3.50 18.06
C GLU A 44 41.03 2.26 18.89
N ARG A 45 42.32 1.98 19.06
CA ARG A 45 42.78 0.79 19.78
C ARG A 45 43.77 1.21 20.86
N ASN A 46 43.66 0.60 22.03
CA ASN A 46 44.62 0.83 23.11
C ASN A 46 45.93 0.05 22.85
N SER A 47 46.91 0.21 23.73
CA SER A 47 48.20 -0.52 23.68
C SER A 47 48.04 -2.06 23.75
N GLN A 48 46.94 -2.55 24.29
CA GLN A 48 46.58 -3.98 24.35
C GLN A 48 45.74 -4.43 23.15
N ASN A 49 45.62 -3.60 22.10
CA ASN A 49 44.84 -3.85 20.90
C ASN A 49 43.32 -4.02 21.13
N ASN A 50 42.80 -3.56 22.27
CA ASN A 50 41.37 -3.51 22.54
C ASN A 50 40.76 -2.26 21.89
N ARG A 51 39.59 -2.44 21.26
CA ARG A 51 38.81 -1.34 20.65
C ARG A 51 38.33 -0.36 21.71
N LEU A 52 38.42 0.92 21.41
CA LEU A 52 37.91 2.02 22.20
C LEU A 52 36.79 2.71 21.43
N TYR A 53 35.76 3.11 22.16
CA TYR A 53 34.53 3.64 21.58
C TYR A 53 34.28 5.05 22.06
N THR A 54 33.93 5.95 21.17
CA THR A 54 33.42 7.27 21.54
C THR A 54 31.92 7.19 21.86
N GLN A 55 31.39 8.22 22.52
CA GLN A 55 29.95 8.35 22.72
C GLN A 55 29.17 8.31 21.40
N LYS A 56 29.70 8.94 20.35
CA LYS A 56 29.11 8.89 19.01
C LYS A 56 29.00 7.46 18.49
N ASN A 57 30.03 6.63 18.71
CA ASN A 57 29.95 5.23 18.27
C ASN A 57 28.81 4.47 18.96
N ILE A 58 28.51 4.78 20.23
CA ILE A 58 27.39 4.20 20.96
C ILE A 58 26.05 4.59 20.31
N GLU A 59 25.89 5.86 19.95
CA GLU A 59 24.70 6.36 19.27
C GLU A 59 24.53 5.72 17.89
N ASP A 60 25.60 5.70 17.08
CA ASP A 60 25.60 5.08 15.76
C ASP A 60 25.24 3.57 15.86
N PHE A 61 25.72 2.86 16.87
CA PHE A 61 25.34 1.46 17.10
C PHE A 61 23.85 1.30 17.44
N ARG A 62 23.27 2.21 18.23
CA ARG A 62 21.82 2.19 18.54
C ARG A 62 20.99 2.41 17.28
N GLU A 63 21.39 3.37 16.45
CA GLU A 63 20.71 3.62 15.18
C GLU A 63 20.83 2.43 14.23
N MET A 64 22.02 1.82 14.13
CA MET A 64 22.26 0.65 13.29
C MET A 64 21.37 -0.52 13.70
N VAL A 65 21.30 -0.80 15.00
CA VAL A 65 20.42 -1.84 15.53
C VAL A 65 18.95 -1.48 15.26
N LYS A 66 18.54 -0.23 15.47
CA LYS A 66 17.15 0.21 15.20
C LYS A 66 16.75 0.03 13.74
N LEU A 67 17.59 0.45 12.79
CA LEU A 67 17.34 0.30 11.36
C LEU A 67 17.29 -1.18 10.94
N SER A 68 18.11 -2.03 11.57
CA SER A 68 18.16 -3.45 11.24
C SER A 68 16.86 -4.22 11.57
N HIS A 69 16.01 -3.69 12.46
CA HIS A 69 14.71 -4.27 12.77
C HIS A 69 13.62 -3.91 11.72
N GLY A 70 13.96 -3.12 10.71
CA GLY A 70 13.05 -2.76 9.62
C GLY A 70 12.78 -3.91 8.63
N PRO A 71 11.71 -3.82 7.84
CA PRO A 71 11.39 -4.85 6.84
C PRO A 71 12.49 -4.92 5.77
N LYS A 72 12.98 -6.14 5.51
CA LYS A 72 14.08 -6.43 4.56
C LYS A 72 15.41 -5.72 4.88
N MET A 73 15.60 -5.22 6.10
CA MET A 73 16.86 -4.63 6.53
C MET A 73 17.72 -5.65 7.30
N THR A 74 19.03 -5.50 7.17
CA THR A 74 20.03 -6.30 7.90
C THR A 74 21.00 -5.37 8.62
N LEU A 75 21.72 -5.89 9.62
CA LEU A 75 22.76 -5.11 10.32
C LEU A 75 23.84 -4.58 9.36
N GLU A 76 24.16 -5.32 8.30
CA GLU A 76 25.16 -4.91 7.30
C GLU A 76 24.65 -3.74 6.45
N THR A 77 23.42 -3.85 5.93
CA THR A 77 22.81 -2.77 5.14
C THR A 77 22.58 -1.52 5.99
N SER A 78 22.23 -1.68 7.26
CA SER A 78 22.10 -0.55 8.20
C SER A 78 23.45 0.09 8.52
N ALA A 79 24.53 -0.70 8.66
CA ALA A 79 25.87 -0.18 8.87
C ALA A 79 26.37 0.63 7.66
N MET A 80 26.09 0.18 6.43
CA MET A 80 26.43 0.94 5.21
C MET A 80 25.73 2.29 5.12
N GLN A 81 24.55 2.44 5.73
CA GLN A 81 23.81 3.71 5.73
C GLN A 81 24.34 4.71 6.76
N ILE A 82 24.76 4.23 7.92
CA ILE A 82 25.17 5.08 9.05
C ILE A 82 26.66 5.41 9.00
N TYR A 83 27.49 4.44 8.57
CA TYR A 83 28.94 4.59 8.55
C TYR A 83 29.40 4.85 7.12
N PRO A 84 29.88 6.08 6.82
CA PRO A 84 30.43 6.36 5.50
C PRO A 84 31.69 5.50 5.28
N THR A 85 31.78 4.90 4.10
CA THR A 85 33.02 4.25 3.64
C THR A 85 34.13 5.30 3.64
N SER A 86 35.24 5.03 4.32
CA SER A 86 36.36 5.95 4.30
C SER A 86 36.91 6.00 2.88
N GLU A 87 36.64 7.08 2.15
CA GLU A 87 37.18 7.38 0.81
C GLU A 87 38.67 7.73 0.87
N VAL A 88 39.46 7.00 1.67
CA VAL A 88 40.92 7.16 1.73
C VAL A 88 41.54 6.01 0.95
N LYS A 89 41.29 6.02 -0.35
CA LYS A 89 42.06 5.46 -1.50
C LYS A 89 41.12 5.17 -2.68
N LYS A 90 40.59 6.24 -3.31
CA LYS A 90 40.17 6.21 -4.72
C LYS A 90 40.54 7.50 -5.43
N ASP A 91 41.80 7.92 -5.30
CA ASP A 91 42.38 8.74 -6.35
C ASP A 91 42.89 7.79 -7.43
N LYS A 92 42.24 7.90 -8.60
CA LYS A 92 42.47 7.22 -9.89
C LYS A 92 41.53 6.04 -10.15
N VAL A 93 40.72 6.24 -11.21
CA VAL A 93 39.77 5.32 -11.87
C VAL A 93 38.34 5.36 -11.31
N GLU A 94 37.55 6.41 -11.56
CA GLU A 94 36.06 6.29 -11.57
C GLU A 94 35.24 7.44 -12.19
N ASP A 95 35.83 8.51 -12.75
CA ASP A 95 35.05 9.63 -13.35
C ASP A 95 34.07 9.18 -14.46
N GLY A 96 34.44 8.21 -15.30
CA GLY A 96 33.57 7.75 -16.39
C GLY A 96 32.40 6.88 -15.96
N GLN A 97 32.49 6.18 -14.82
CA GLN A 97 31.45 5.25 -14.35
C GLN A 97 30.41 5.94 -13.45
N GLN A 98 30.81 6.95 -12.68
CA GLN A 98 29.88 7.78 -11.92
C GLN A 98 29.03 8.66 -12.85
N GLU A 99 29.61 9.26 -13.89
CA GLU A 99 28.84 10.05 -14.85
C GLU A 99 27.82 9.21 -15.62
N ALA A 100 28.19 7.98 -16.00
CA ALA A 100 27.28 7.04 -16.65
C ALA A 100 26.12 6.62 -15.74
N LYS A 101 26.39 6.31 -14.46
CA LYS A 101 25.34 6.00 -13.47
C LYS A 101 24.44 7.19 -13.19
N VAL A 102 24.99 8.40 -13.11
CA VAL A 102 24.18 9.62 -12.92
C VAL A 102 23.26 9.85 -14.11
N LYS A 103 23.73 9.66 -15.35
CA LYS A 103 22.90 9.75 -16.56
C LYS A 103 21.80 8.68 -16.59
N GLU A 104 22.12 7.44 -16.23
CA GLU A 104 21.14 6.35 -16.13
C GLU A 104 20.06 6.63 -15.07
N LEU A 105 20.47 7.13 -13.90
CA LEU A 105 19.54 7.53 -12.84
C LEU A 105 18.65 8.69 -13.27
N GLN A 106 19.19 9.71 -13.96
CA GLN A 106 18.41 10.82 -14.50
C GLN A 106 17.36 10.34 -15.52
N VAL A 107 17.72 9.43 -16.42
CA VAL A 107 16.78 8.82 -17.37
C VAL A 107 15.69 8.04 -16.64
N THR A 108 16.06 7.29 -15.60
CA THR A 108 15.11 6.52 -14.79
C THR A 108 14.14 7.42 -14.05
N VAL A 109 14.63 8.51 -13.44
CA VAL A 109 13.80 9.51 -12.76
C VAL A 109 12.82 10.16 -13.75
N ALA A 110 13.30 10.62 -14.90
CA ALA A 110 12.43 11.22 -15.92
C ALA A 110 11.35 10.24 -16.42
N LYS A 111 11.70 8.95 -16.58
CA LYS A 111 10.73 7.91 -16.93
C LYS A 111 9.67 7.74 -15.84
N LEU A 112 10.08 7.61 -14.58
CA LEU A 112 9.17 7.46 -13.44
C LEU A 112 8.25 8.67 -13.26
N GLU A 113 8.76 9.88 -13.43
CA GLU A 113 7.95 11.11 -13.42
C GLU A 113 6.90 11.11 -14.53
N SER A 114 7.28 10.69 -15.74
CA SER A 114 6.34 10.58 -16.86
C SER A 114 5.25 9.52 -16.62
N GLU A 115 5.61 8.39 -16.01
CA GLU A 115 4.67 7.33 -15.66
C GLU A 115 3.73 7.77 -14.53
N ASN A 116 4.23 8.47 -13.51
CA ASN A 116 3.40 9.04 -12.46
C ASN A 116 2.41 10.06 -13.01
N LYS A 117 2.85 10.95 -13.91
CA LYS A 117 1.94 11.90 -14.56
C LYS A 117 0.85 11.22 -15.37
N LYS A 118 1.16 10.11 -16.07
CA LYS A 118 0.15 9.30 -16.77
C LYS A 118 -0.84 8.66 -15.79
N ARG A 119 -0.33 8.07 -14.70
CA ARG A 119 -1.18 7.49 -13.64
C ARG A 119 -2.11 8.53 -13.02
N GLU A 120 -1.62 9.74 -12.76
CA GLU A 120 -2.44 10.85 -12.25
C GLU A 120 -3.56 11.25 -13.20
N LEU A 121 -3.30 11.28 -14.52
CA LEU A 121 -4.33 11.54 -15.52
C LEU A 121 -5.39 10.42 -15.54
N THR A 122 -4.97 9.17 -15.56
CA THR A 122 -5.90 8.02 -15.52
C THR A 122 -6.72 8.00 -14.23
N ILE A 123 -6.13 8.36 -13.09
CA ILE A 123 -6.87 8.49 -11.82
C ILE A 123 -7.95 9.57 -11.93
N LYS A 124 -7.64 10.72 -12.55
CA LYS A 124 -8.63 11.79 -12.76
C LYS A 124 -9.78 11.36 -13.69
N GLU A 125 -9.45 10.65 -14.77
CA GLU A 125 -10.46 10.11 -15.69
C GLU A 125 -11.39 9.12 -14.98
N LEU A 126 -10.82 8.15 -14.24
CA LEU A 126 -11.60 7.17 -13.46
C LEU A 126 -12.45 7.84 -12.37
N GLN A 127 -11.97 8.91 -11.75
CA GLN A 127 -12.77 9.70 -10.80
C GLN A 127 -13.96 10.39 -11.48
N GLY A 128 -13.78 10.87 -12.71
CA GLY A 128 -14.87 11.42 -13.54
C GLY A 128 -15.92 10.36 -13.84
N GLU A 129 -15.50 9.22 -14.38
CA GLU A 129 -16.38 8.10 -14.70
C GLU A 129 -17.15 7.60 -13.47
N LEU A 130 -16.50 7.55 -12.30
CA LEU A 130 -17.13 7.13 -11.05
C LEU A 130 -18.22 8.13 -10.62
N ASN A 131 -17.96 9.44 -10.73
CA ASN A 131 -18.95 10.46 -10.43
C ASN A 131 -20.15 10.40 -11.39
N ASP A 132 -19.92 10.17 -12.68
CA ASP A 132 -20.99 10.05 -13.67
C ASP A 132 -21.82 8.77 -13.42
N ALA A 133 -21.16 7.66 -13.10
CA ALA A 133 -21.84 6.42 -12.72
C ALA A 133 -22.65 6.57 -11.42
N GLN A 134 -22.18 7.36 -10.45
CA GLN A 134 -22.92 7.67 -9.24
C GLN A 134 -24.19 8.49 -9.55
N LYS A 135 -24.10 9.52 -10.38
CA LYS A 135 -25.27 10.29 -10.82
C LYS A 135 -26.29 9.43 -11.55
N ALA A 136 -25.84 8.61 -12.50
CA ALA A 136 -26.73 7.71 -13.23
C ALA A 136 -27.42 6.71 -12.28
N LYS A 137 -26.72 6.22 -11.26
CA LYS A 137 -27.32 5.36 -10.24
C LYS A 137 -28.38 6.10 -9.41
N GLU A 138 -28.12 7.34 -9.02
CA GLU A 138 -29.09 8.17 -8.29
C GLU A 138 -30.34 8.45 -9.14
N GLU A 139 -30.16 8.79 -10.42
CA GLU A 139 -31.26 9.00 -11.37
C GLU A 139 -32.11 7.73 -11.54
N LEU A 140 -31.48 6.58 -11.76
CA LEU A 140 -32.18 5.30 -11.86
C LEU A 140 -32.91 4.91 -10.58
N GLN A 141 -32.35 5.25 -9.40
CA GLN A 141 -33.00 5.01 -8.13
C GLN A 141 -34.28 5.86 -7.98
N VAL A 142 -34.21 7.14 -8.36
CA VAL A 142 -35.39 8.03 -8.39
C VAL A 142 -36.44 7.51 -9.38
N GLU A 143 -36.03 7.10 -10.58
CA GLU A 143 -36.94 6.54 -11.58
C GLU A 143 -37.63 5.26 -11.06
N LEU A 144 -36.88 4.36 -10.42
CA LEU A 144 -37.45 3.17 -9.80
C LEU A 144 -38.47 3.50 -8.70
N ASP A 145 -38.18 4.49 -7.85
CA ASP A 145 -39.08 4.88 -6.78
C ASP A 145 -40.36 5.53 -7.31
N THR A 146 -40.27 6.36 -8.35
CA THR A 146 -41.45 6.93 -9.02
C THR A 146 -42.32 5.87 -9.71
N LEU A 147 -41.70 4.89 -10.39
CA LEU A 147 -42.43 3.78 -11.02
C LEU A 147 -43.14 2.91 -9.99
N LYS A 148 -42.53 2.65 -8.83
CA LYS A 148 -43.18 1.94 -7.72
C LYS A 148 -44.39 2.71 -7.19
N GLN A 149 -44.25 4.02 -6.97
CA GLN A 149 -45.38 4.87 -6.53
C GLN A 149 -46.52 4.86 -7.54
N GLN A 150 -46.24 5.00 -8.83
CA GLN A 150 -47.25 4.92 -9.88
C GLN A 150 -47.94 3.55 -9.94
N ALA A 151 -47.19 2.46 -9.70
CA ALA A 151 -47.76 1.12 -9.62
C ALA A 151 -48.69 0.97 -8.39
N GLU A 152 -48.29 1.49 -7.23
CA GLU A 152 -49.11 1.49 -6.01
C GLU A 152 -50.40 2.32 -6.18
N GLU A 153 -50.32 3.50 -6.78
CA GLU A 153 -51.49 4.35 -7.09
C GLU A 153 -52.46 3.67 -8.08
N LYS A 154 -51.94 2.94 -9.07
CA LYS A 154 -52.78 2.18 -10.02
C LYS A 154 -53.51 1.02 -9.35
N VAL A 155 -52.89 0.34 -8.39
CA VAL A 155 -53.54 -0.73 -7.62
C VAL A 155 -54.61 -0.17 -6.68
N GLN A 156 -54.33 0.95 -5.99
CA GLN A 156 -55.32 1.62 -5.14
C GLN A 156 -56.51 2.19 -5.91
N SER A 157 -56.30 2.71 -7.12
CA SER A 157 -57.38 3.21 -7.97
C SER A 157 -58.22 2.10 -8.60
N THR A 158 -57.66 0.91 -8.84
CA THR A 158 -58.47 -0.27 -9.25
C THR A 158 -59.26 -0.87 -8.09
N ASP A 159 -58.72 -0.88 -6.87
CA ASP A 159 -59.47 -1.31 -5.67
C ASP A 159 -60.57 -0.30 -5.28
N SER A 160 -60.36 0.99 -5.50
CA SER A 160 -61.36 2.04 -5.21
C SER A 160 -62.44 2.18 -6.31
N SER A 161 -62.26 1.56 -7.47
CA SER A 161 -63.27 1.51 -8.55
C SER A 161 -64.06 0.20 -8.60
N ALA A 162 -63.78 -0.73 -7.68
CA ALA A 162 -64.43 -2.04 -7.58
C ALA A 162 -65.45 -2.15 -6.42
N ASP A 163 -65.85 -1.02 -5.82
CA ASP A 163 -66.95 -0.99 -4.84
C ASP A 163 -68.02 0.01 -5.28
N GLY A 164 -68.97 -0.48 -6.09
CA GLY A 164 -70.08 0.34 -6.56
C GLY A 164 -70.70 -0.14 -7.87
N ASN A 165 -71.53 -1.18 -7.77
CA ASN A 165 -72.77 -1.27 -8.55
C ASN A 165 -72.77 -1.94 -9.96
N ASN A 166 -72.09 -3.09 -10.18
CA ASN A 166 -72.29 -3.88 -11.42
C ASN A 166 -72.24 -5.42 -11.26
N ASN A 167 -72.47 -5.99 -10.06
CA ASN A 167 -72.26 -7.44 -9.82
C ASN A 167 -73.51 -8.21 -9.39
N GLU A 168 -74.67 -7.92 -9.97
CA GLU A 168 -75.86 -8.77 -9.83
C GLU A 168 -76.32 -9.40 -11.16
N GLU A 169 -76.02 -8.81 -12.33
CA GLU A 169 -76.58 -9.31 -13.62
C GLU A 169 -75.74 -10.41 -14.30
N ILE A 170 -74.49 -10.65 -13.88
CA ILE A 170 -73.58 -11.60 -14.57
C ILE A 170 -73.64 -13.02 -13.96
N LYS A 171 -74.16 -13.17 -12.73
CA LYS A 171 -74.17 -14.48 -12.03
C LYS A 171 -75.25 -15.45 -12.53
N GLU A 172 -76.26 -14.99 -13.27
CA GLU A 172 -77.33 -15.85 -13.77
C GLU A 172 -77.07 -16.46 -15.16
N ARG A 173 -76.05 -16.03 -15.90
CA ARG A 173 -75.81 -16.51 -17.28
C ARG A 173 -74.67 -17.51 -17.47
N VAL A 174 -74.04 -18.00 -16.41
CA VAL A 174 -72.90 -18.93 -16.53
C VAL A 174 -73.30 -20.40 -16.34
N ASN A 175 -74.55 -20.69 -15.93
CA ASN A 175 -75.02 -22.07 -15.75
C ASN A 175 -75.81 -22.63 -16.94
N GLU A 176 -75.35 -22.37 -18.17
CA GLU A 176 -75.88 -23.02 -19.36
C GLU A 176 -74.77 -23.79 -20.10
N LYS A 177 -74.39 -24.91 -19.46
CA LYS A 177 -74.23 -26.22 -20.11
C LYS A 177 -73.74 -26.19 -21.57
N VAL A 178 -72.46 -25.90 -21.81
CA VAL A 178 -71.81 -26.32 -23.06
C VAL A 178 -71.18 -27.68 -22.84
N ASN A 179 -71.85 -28.64 -23.46
CA ASN A 179 -71.54 -30.04 -23.51
C ASN A 179 -70.11 -30.28 -24.03
N ASN A 180 -69.50 -31.31 -23.45
CA ASN A 180 -68.18 -31.83 -23.75
C ASN A 180 -68.09 -32.29 -25.22
N ASP A 181 -67.29 -31.63 -26.06
CA ASP A 181 -66.73 -32.28 -27.25
C ASP A 181 -65.44 -31.59 -27.75
N LYS A 182 -64.33 -32.30 -27.50
CA LYS A 182 -63.08 -32.37 -28.28
C LYS A 182 -62.60 -31.08 -28.95
N LYS A 183 -61.49 -30.51 -28.44
CA LYS A 183 -60.45 -29.89 -29.29
C LYS A 183 -59.14 -29.75 -28.53
N GLY A 184 -58.07 -30.22 -29.16
CA GLY A 184 -56.75 -30.40 -28.60
C GLY A 184 -56.11 -29.13 -28.04
N HIS A 185 -55.22 -29.35 -27.07
CA HIS A 185 -54.43 -28.32 -26.42
C HIS A 185 -53.59 -27.57 -27.47
N TRP A 186 -53.96 -26.31 -27.68
CA TRP A 186 -53.32 -25.36 -28.59
C TRP A 186 -51.83 -25.09 -28.31
N TRP A 187 -51.31 -25.54 -27.17
CA TRP A 187 -49.90 -25.38 -26.78
C TRP A 187 -48.93 -26.34 -27.47
N ASN A 188 -49.40 -27.43 -28.09
CA ASN A 188 -48.52 -28.43 -28.71
C ASN A 188 -47.89 -28.01 -30.06
N LYS A 189 -48.18 -26.81 -30.57
CA LYS A 189 -47.66 -26.33 -31.86
C LYS A 189 -46.40 -25.45 -31.74
N PHE A 190 -45.99 -25.08 -30.52
CA PHE A 190 -44.89 -24.13 -30.31
C PHE A 190 -43.62 -24.75 -29.71
N MET A 191 -43.65 -26.03 -29.35
CA MET A 191 -42.54 -26.73 -28.67
C MET A 191 -41.91 -27.83 -29.56
N GLY A 192 -41.91 -27.63 -30.89
CA GLY A 192 -41.29 -28.53 -31.86
C GLY A 192 -40.25 -27.82 -32.71
#